data_AF-A0A846I6I8-F1
#
_entry.id   AF-A0A846I6I8-F1
#
_cell.length_a   1.000
_cell.length_b   1.000
_cell.length_c   1.000
_cell.angle_alpha   90.00
_cell.angle_beta   90.00
_cell.angle_gamma   90.00
#
_symmetry.space_group_name_H-M   'P 1'
#
loop_
_entity.id
_entity.type
_entity.pdbx_description
1 polymer ?
#
loop_
_entity_poly.entity_id
_entity_poly.type
_entity_poly.pdbx_seq_one_letter_code
_entity_poly.pdbx_strand_id
1 'polypeptide(L)' 'MEIKIFYKNQVEVAKALNNLIDKYWEDEIEENILFDGISKIIKNNENKIIKNGTYTTIIQQRCGKRRLEIVDSIVKSNGI' A
#
# COMPACT_ATOMS: atom_id res chain seq x y z
N MET A 1 -14.52 1.43 -8.07
CA MET A 1 -14.54 1.15 -6.62
C MET A 1 -14.08 2.41 -5.89
N GLU A 2 -14.79 2.87 -4.85
CA GLU A 2 -14.29 3.97 -4.02
C GLU A 2 -13.25 3.45 -3.02
N ILE A 3 -12.00 3.89 -3.15
CA ILE A 3 -10.91 3.53 -2.24
C ILE A 3 -10.87 4.58 -1.12
N LYS A 4 -11.03 4.16 0.13
CA LYS A 4 -10.77 5.05 1.28
C LYS A 4 -9.30 5.44 1.28
N ILE A 5 -9.00 6.73 1.36
CA ILE A 5 -7.61 7.22 1.24
C ILE A 5 -6.98 7.65 2.57
N PHE A 6 -7.76 7.83 3.64
CA PHE A 6 -7.23 8.16 4.97
C PHE A 6 -7.57 7.06 5.98
N TYR A 7 -6.54 6.50 6.60
CA TYR A 7 -6.68 5.45 7.60
C TYR A 7 -6.26 5.96 8.98
N LYS A 8 -6.89 5.42 10.02
CA LYS A 8 -6.72 5.92 11.40
C LYS A 8 -5.35 5.59 11.96
N ASN A 9 -4.77 4.45 11.57
CA ASN A 9 -3.50 3.96 12.10
C ASN A 9 -2.76 3.06 11.09
N GLN A 10 -1.53 2.69 11.42
CA GLN A 10 -0.65 1.86 10.58
C GLN A 10 -1.25 0.47 10.29
N VAL A 11 -2.04 -0.06 11.22
CA VAL A 11 -2.70 -1.37 11.07
C VAL A 11 -3.75 -1.32 9.96
N GLU A 12 -4.57 -0.29 9.93
CA GLU A 12 -5.58 -0.10 8.90
C GLU A 12 -4.96 0.16 7.52
N VAL A 13 -3.87 0.94 7.46
CA VAL A 13 -3.10 1.14 6.22
C VAL A 13 -2.58 -0.20 5.68
N ALA A 14 -1.93 -1.00 6.53
CA ALA A 14 -1.41 -2.31 6.12
C ALA A 14 -2.52 -3.24 5.62
N LYS A 15 -3.68 -3.25 6.29
CA LYS A 15 -4.85 -4.03 5.85
C LYS A 15 -5.33 -3.59 4.48
N ALA A 16 -5.36 -2.29 4.21
CA ALA A 16 -5.78 -1.77 2.91
C ALA A 16 -4.81 -2.13 1.79
N LEU A 17 -3.51 -1.94 2.01
CA LEU A 17 -2.46 -2.35 1.07
C LEU A 17 -2.56 -3.84 0.76
N ASN A 18 -2.66 -4.67 1.79
CA ASN A 18 -2.78 -6.11 1.61
C ASN A 18 -4.03 -6.48 0.84
N ASN A 19 -5.19 -5.92 1.18
CA ASN A 19 -6.44 -6.22 0.48
C ASN A 19 -6.35 -5.87 -1.01
N LEU A 20 -5.74 -4.74 -1.36
CA LEU A 20 -5.61 -4.33 -2.76
C LEU A 20 -4.69 -5.28 -3.53
N ILE A 21 -3.56 -5.67 -2.94
CA ILE A 21 -2.61 -6.60 -3.56
C ILE A 21 -3.22 -8.00 -3.68
N ASP A 22 -3.93 -8.45 -2.64
CA ASP A 22 -4.55 -9.78 -2.61
C ASP A 22 -5.64 -9.87 -3.70
N LYS A 23 -6.48 -8.85 -3.83
CA LYS A 23 -7.46 -8.76 -4.93
C LYS A 23 -6.83 -8.76 -6.31
N TYR A 24 -5.69 -8.12 -6.47
CA TYR A 24 -4.96 -8.14 -7.74
C TYR A 24 -4.42 -9.54 -8.04
N TRP A 25 -3.88 -10.24 -7.04
CA TRP A 25 -3.44 -11.63 -7.21
C TRP A 25 -4.58 -12.62 -7.45
N GLU A 26 -5.77 -12.30 -6.96
CA GLU A 26 -7.00 -13.08 -7.18
C GLU A 26 -7.73 -12.70 -8.47
N ASP A 27 -7.10 -11.90 -9.34
CA ASP A 27 -7.66 -11.40 -10.61
C ASP A 27 -9.01 -10.64 -10.45
N GLU A 28 -9.31 -10.13 -9.25
CA GLU A 28 -10.54 -9.38 -8.95
C GLU A 28 -10.45 -7.90 -9.38
N ILE A 29 -9.23 -7.37 -9.50
CA ILE A 29 -8.98 -5.99 -9.93
C ILE A 29 -7.88 -5.94 -10.98
N GLU A 30 -8.02 -5.00 -11.91
CA GLU A 30 -7.01 -4.70 -12.91
C GLU A 30 -5.81 -3.95 -12.33
N GLU A 31 -4.69 -4.02 -13.06
CA GLU A 31 -3.42 -3.38 -12.67
C GLU A 31 -3.57 -1.86 -12.45
N ASN A 32 -4.30 -1.16 -13.31
CA ASN A 32 -4.57 0.27 -13.15
C ASN A 32 -5.23 0.62 -11.80
N ILE A 33 -6.14 -0.23 -11.30
CA ILE A 33 -6.81 -0.07 -10.00
C ILE A 33 -5.82 -0.29 -8.86
N LEU A 34 -4.95 -1.29 -8.97
CA LEU A 34 -3.87 -1.53 -8.01
C LEU A 34 -2.94 -0.32 -7.91
N PHE A 35 -2.47 0.18 -9.05
CA PHE A 35 -1.55 1.31 -9.13
C PHE A 35 -2.16 2.58 -8.52
N ASP A 36 -3.38 2.94 -8.94
CA ASP A 36 -4.08 4.12 -8.42
C ASP A 36 -4.34 3.99 -6.91
N GLY A 37 -4.78 2.82 -6.45
CA GLY A 37 -5.08 2.57 -5.05
C GLY A 37 -3.84 2.64 -4.16
N ILE A 38 -2.76 1.93 -4.48
CA ILE A 38 -1.51 1.98 -3.69
C ILE A 38 -0.97 3.41 -3.65
N SER A 39 -0.94 4.11 -4.78
CA SER A 39 -0.42 5.48 -4.85
C SER A 39 -1.21 6.44 -3.97
N LYS A 40 -2.54 6.34 -3.99
CA LYS A 40 -3.42 7.13 -3.13
C LYS A 40 -3.23 6.78 -1.66
N ILE A 41 -3.10 5.51 -1.31
CA ILE A 41 -2.89 5.07 0.08
C ILE A 41 -1.55 5.60 0.61
N ILE A 42 -0.47 5.47 -0.16
CA ILE A 42 0.88 5.94 0.23
C ILE A 42 0.87 7.45 0.44
N LYS A 43 0.45 8.20 -0.58
CA LYS A 43 0.47 9.67 -0.57
C LYS A 43 -0.30 10.28 0.60
N ASN A 44 -1.42 9.68 0.98
CA ASN A 44 -2.30 10.21 2.03
C ASN A 44 -2.01 9.67 3.43
N ASN A 45 -1.09 8.70 3.57
CA ASN A 45 -0.76 8.08 4.85
C ASN A 45 0.75 7.89 5.06
N GLU A 46 1.59 8.67 4.37
CA GLU A 46 3.05 8.54 4.40
C GLU A 46 3.59 8.48 5.83
N ASN A 47 3.12 9.36 6.72
CA ASN A 47 3.51 9.40 8.12
C ASN A 47 3.18 8.12 8.94
N LYS A 48 2.27 7.28 8.45
CA LYS A 48 1.90 5.99 9.03
C LYS A 48 2.65 4.82 8.37
N ILE A 49 3.33 5.07 7.25
CA ILE A 49 3.96 4.06 6.41
C ILE A 49 5.47 4.11 6.53
N ILE A 50 6.02 5.31 6.41
CA ILE A 50 7.45 5.59 6.46
C ILE A 50 7.77 6.38 7.73
N LYS A 51 8.82 5.96 8.42
CA LYS A 51 9.43 6.70 9.52
C LYS A 51 10.94 6.62 9.35
N ASN A 52 11.62 7.77 9.35
CA ASN A 52 13.07 7.86 9.14
C ASN A 52 13.55 7.21 7.82
N GLY A 53 12.77 7.38 6.74
CA GLY A 53 13.12 6.86 5.41
C GLY A 53 12.94 5.36 5.23
N THR A 54 12.39 4.64 6.20
CA THR A 54 12.10 3.20 6.09
C THR A 54 10.66 2.89 6.49
N TYR A 55 10.14 1.76 6.02
CA TYR A 55 8.83 1.28 6.46
C TYR A 55 8.80 1.10 7.98
N THR A 56 7.69 1.52 8.60
CA THR A 56 7.50 1.26 10.03
C THR A 56 7.44 -0.25 10.28
N THR A 57 7.80 -0.65 11.49
CA THR A 57 7.78 -2.07 11.89
C THR A 57 6.40 -2.70 11.72
N ILE A 58 5.31 -1.96 11.98
CA ILE A 58 3.94 -2.49 11.81
C ILE A 58 3.65 -2.77 10.33
N ILE A 59 4.05 -1.88 9.42
CA ILE A 59 3.90 -2.10 7.97
C ILE A 59 4.72 -3.31 7.54
N GLN A 60 5.99 -3.41 7.95
CA GLN A 60 6.86 -4.55 7.64
C GLN A 60 6.28 -5.88 8.09
N GLN A 61 5.82 -5.95 9.34
CA GLN A 61 5.26 -7.18 9.92
C GLN A 61 3.94 -7.60 9.25
N ARG A 62 3.07 -6.63 8.92
CA ARG A 62 1.72 -6.95 8.40
C ARG A 62 1.68 -7.15 6.91
N CYS A 63 2.43 -6.38 6.14
CA CYS A 63 2.48 -6.53 4.68
C CYS A 63 3.38 -7.70 4.29
N GLY A 64 4.49 -7.88 5.03
CA GLY A 64 5.52 -8.85 4.69
C GLY A 64 6.30 -8.45 3.43
N LYS A 65 7.42 -9.15 3.19
CA LYS A 65 8.38 -8.81 2.14
C LYS A 65 7.74 -8.72 0.74
N ARG A 66 7.00 -9.76 0.34
CA ARG A 66 6.47 -9.89 -1.04
C ARG A 66 5.47 -8.79 -1.42
N ARG A 67 4.63 -8.36 -0.48
CA ARG A 67 3.70 -7.25 -0.74
C ARG A 67 4.41 -5.91 -0.75
N LEU A 68 5.41 -5.72 0.12
CA LEU A 68 6.21 -4.50 0.11
C LEU A 68 7.05 -4.35 -1.16
N GLU A 69 7.52 -5.44 -1.77
CA GLU A 69 8.20 -5.38 -3.07
C GLU A 69 7.28 -4.82 -4.18
N ILE A 70 5.99 -5.16 -4.16
CA ILE A 70 5.00 -4.61 -5.09
C ILE A 70 4.77 -3.13 -4.81
N VAL A 71 4.60 -2.75 -3.54
CA VAL A 71 4.44 -1.34 -3.14
C VAL A 71 5.66 -0.52 -3.59
N ASP A 72 6.88 -1.01 -3.35
CA ASP A 72 8.12 -0.35 -3.76
C ASP A 72 8.21 -0.20 -5.28
N SER A 73 7.78 -1.21 -6.04
CA SER A 73 7.79 -1.17 -7.50
C SER A 73 6.84 -0.09 -8.02
N ILE A 74 5.65 0.04 -7.43
CA ILE A 74 4.66 1.06 -7.81
C ILE A 74 5.14 2.47 -7.41
N VAL A 75 5.67 2.62 -6.19
CA VAL A 75 6.21 3.90 -5.70
C VAL A 75 7.33 4.39 -6.63
N LYS A 76 8.29 3.52 -6.98
CA LYS A 76 9.36 3.83 -7.93
C LYS A 76 8.84 4.19 -9.32
N SER A 77 7.82 3.48 -9.80
CA SER A 77 7.23 3.71 -11.13
C SER A 77 6.50 5.05 -11.22
N ASN A 78 5.92 5.52 -10.11
CA ASN A 78 5.19 6.79 -10.04
C ASN A 78 6.05 7.99 -9.58
N GLY A 79 7.33 7.76 -9.27
CA GLY A 79 8.22 8.82 -8.76
C GLY A 79 7.74 9.42 -7.43
N ILE A 80 7.07 8.60 -6.60
CA ILE A 80 6.60 8.96 -5.27
C ILE A 80 7.71 8.73 -4.25
#